data_AF-A0A8H4CBM9-F1
#
_entry.id   AF-A0A8H4CBM9-F1
#
_cell.length_a   1.000
_cell.length_b   1.000
_cell.length_c   1.000
_cell.angle_alpha   90.00
_cell.angle_beta   90.00
_cell.angle_gamma   90.00
#
_symmetry.space_group_name_H-M   'P 1'
#
loop_
_entity.id
_entity.type
_entity.pdbx_description
1 polymer ?
#
loop_
_entity_poly.entity_id
_entity_poly.type
_entity_poly.pdbx_seq_one_letter_code
_entity_poly.pdbx_strand_id
1 'polypeptide(L)'
;MSKSAISTAGQVFRELHGVVVTAGRMSKTVKVRVGGQQWNQKVQKVNAYMFLTETYGPWLITTLLQMFTKPKKYLVHDPNDSLRQGDIVSIVPGWRRSPQKRHVVKSIIAPHSTPIEDRPSIPTIEELVAARTQMKETKDARRAERRHDITERPAAAPQPEVD
;
A
#
# COMPACT_ATOMS: atom_id res chain seq x y z
N MET A 1 -20.36 -8.29 13.77
CA MET A 1 -18.94 -8.43 13.39
C MET A 1 -18.09 -8.11 14.61
N SER A 2 -17.11 -8.94 14.94
CA SER A 2 -16.31 -8.79 16.17
C SER A 2 -15.45 -7.52 16.12
N LYS A 3 -15.35 -6.82 17.27
CA LYS A 3 -14.61 -5.55 17.46
C LYS A 3 -13.14 -5.61 17.00
N SER A 4 -12.57 -6.80 16.86
CA SER A 4 -11.18 -7.04 16.42
C SER A 4 -10.89 -6.60 14.98
N ALA A 5 -11.87 -6.64 14.06
CA ALA A 5 -11.63 -6.25 12.67
C ALA A 5 -11.59 -4.72 12.44
N ILE A 6 -12.03 -3.93 13.43
CA ILE A 6 -12.14 -2.47 13.33
C ILE A 6 -10.82 -1.79 13.76
N SER A 7 -10.01 -2.41 14.64
CA SER A 7 -8.76 -1.81 15.14
C SER A 7 -7.56 -1.95 14.20
N THR A 8 -7.59 -2.87 13.23
CA THR A 8 -6.47 -3.06 12.27
C THR A 8 -6.35 -1.91 11.26
N ALA A 9 -7.41 -1.13 11.03
CA ALA A 9 -7.41 -0.04 10.06
C ALA A 9 -6.47 1.12 10.45
N GLY A 10 -6.13 1.27 11.74
CA GLY A 10 -5.20 2.25 12.26
C GLY A 10 -3.80 1.70 12.56
N GLN A 11 -3.51 0.46 12.18
CA GLN A 11 -2.18 -0.10 12.42
C GLN A 11 -1.17 0.64 11.54
N VAL A 12 -0.29 1.41 12.18
CA VAL A 12 0.77 2.15 11.50
C VAL A 12 1.75 1.14 10.94
N PHE A 13 1.67 0.90 9.64
CA PHE A 13 2.70 0.13 8.96
C PHE A 13 3.92 1.00 8.69
N ARG A 14 5.10 0.38 8.69
CA ARG A 14 6.32 1.08 8.28
C ARG A 14 6.18 1.66 6.88
N GLU A 15 6.65 2.88 6.72
CA GLU A 15 6.78 3.52 5.42
C GLU A 15 7.86 2.82 4.60
N LEU A 16 7.62 2.73 3.29
CA LEU A 16 8.56 2.20 2.34
C LEU A 16 8.89 3.29 1.34
N HIS A 17 10.17 3.60 1.19
CA HIS A 17 10.64 4.53 0.18
C HIS A 17 10.96 3.77 -1.11
N GLY A 18 10.50 4.30 -2.24
CA GLY A 18 10.66 3.66 -3.52
C GLY A 18 10.63 4.63 -4.68
N VAL A 19 10.99 4.12 -5.86
CA VAL A 19 11.01 4.89 -7.11
C VAL A 19 9.86 4.44 -7.99
N VAL A 20 9.12 5.40 -8.56
CA VAL A 20 8.06 5.14 -9.51
C VAL A 20 8.68 4.66 -10.84
N VAL A 21 8.39 3.42 -11.22
CA VAL A 21 8.91 2.79 -12.44
C VAL A 21 8.00 3.08 -13.64
N THR A 22 6.68 3.04 -13.44
CA THR A 22 5.71 3.35 -14.51
C THR A 22 4.50 4.07 -13.92
N ALA A 23 4.09 5.17 -14.56
CA ALA A 23 2.89 5.95 -14.27
C ALA A 23 2.05 6.13 -15.55
N GLY A 24 0.76 6.48 -15.43
CA GLY A 24 -0.11 6.81 -16.57
C GLY A 24 -0.65 5.61 -17.40
N ARG A 25 -0.21 4.37 -17.12
CA ARG A 25 -0.74 3.17 -17.80
C ARG A 25 -2.06 2.65 -17.23
N MET A 26 -2.29 2.89 -15.95
CA MET A 26 -3.49 2.46 -15.23
C MET A 26 -4.02 3.65 -14.44
N SER A 27 -5.34 3.84 -14.43
CA SER A 27 -5.94 4.92 -13.64
C SER A 27 -5.69 4.71 -12.14
N LYS A 28 -5.37 5.80 -11.44
CA LYS A 28 -5.22 5.86 -9.98
C LYS A 28 -4.24 4.84 -9.41
N THR A 29 -3.25 4.46 -10.22
CA THR A 29 -2.36 3.33 -9.95
C THR A 29 -0.99 3.53 -10.59
N VAL A 30 0.06 3.33 -9.79
CA VAL A 30 1.45 3.37 -10.25
C VAL A 30 2.20 2.10 -9.87
N LYS A 31 3.28 1.80 -10.58
CA LYS A 31 4.20 0.72 -10.23
C LYS A 31 5.44 1.30 -9.55
N VAL A 32 5.66 0.94 -8.29
CA VAL A 32 6.78 1.45 -7.48
C VAL A 32 7.75 0.32 -7.20
N ARG A 33 9.06 0.58 -7.36
CA ARG A 33 10.15 -0.31 -6.96
C ARG A 33 10.67 0.11 -5.59
N VAL A 34 10.66 -0.82 -4.65
CA VAL A 34 11.16 -0.64 -3.29
C VAL A 34 12.43 -1.48 -3.11
N GLY A 35 13.39 -0.95 -2.36
CA GLY A 35 14.58 -1.67 -1.96
C GLY A 35 14.26 -2.90 -1.10
N GLY A 36 15.11 -3.92 -1.17
CA GLY A 36 14.98 -5.10 -0.33
C GLY A 36 16.31 -5.82 -0.25
N GLN A 37 16.51 -6.56 0.84
CA GLN A 37 17.68 -7.39 1.02
C GLN A 37 17.25 -8.82 1.37
N GLN A 38 18.02 -9.80 0.92
CA GLN A 38 17.81 -11.21 1.21
C GLN A 38 19.14 -11.86 1.60
N TRP A 39 19.13 -12.58 2.72
CA TRP A 39 20.20 -13.48 3.09
C TRP A 39 20.05 -14.82 2.35
N ASN A 40 21.16 -15.37 1.87
CA ASN A 40 21.21 -16.72 1.31
C ASN A 40 22.15 -17.59 2.16
N GLN A 41 21.58 -18.45 3.00
CA GLN A 41 22.32 -19.32 3.92
C GLN A 41 23.27 -20.30 3.22
N LYS A 42 22.98 -20.71 1.98
CA LYS A 42 23.84 -21.64 1.23
C LYS A 42 25.09 -20.97 0.70
N VAL A 43 24.95 -19.73 0.27
CA VAL A 43 26.07 -18.98 -0.34
C VAL A 43 26.94 -18.34 0.74
N GLN A 44 26.38 -18.04 1.92
CA GLN A 44 27.05 -17.36 3.02
C GLN A 44 27.94 -16.22 2.53
N LYS A 45 27.39 -15.34 1.69
CA LYS A 45 28.18 -14.30 1.04
C LYS A 45 28.87 -13.48 2.13
N VAL A 46 30.20 -13.46 2.12
CA VAL A 46 31.02 -12.69 3.04
C VAL A 46 31.74 -11.60 2.27
N ASN A 47 31.90 -10.44 2.90
CA ASN A 47 32.75 -9.38 2.37
C ASN A 47 34.10 -9.46 3.10
N ALA A 48 35.14 -9.93 2.42
CA ALA A 48 36.48 -10.02 2.98
C ALA A 48 37.16 -8.65 2.86
N TYR A 49 37.16 -7.87 3.94
CA TYR A 49 38.05 -6.71 4.04
C TYR A 49 39.44 -7.20 4.41
N MET A 50 40.33 -7.25 3.41
CA MET A 50 41.77 -7.30 3.59
C MET A 50 42.28 -5.86 3.60
N PHE A 51 42.70 -5.34 4.75
CA PHE A 51 43.59 -4.18 4.79
C PHE A 51 44.91 -4.59 5.43
N LEU A 52 45.98 -4.39 4.65
CA LEU A 52 47.38 -4.66 4.97
C LEU A 52 47.88 -3.67 6.02
N THR A 53 47.81 -4.01 7.31
CA THR A 53 48.65 -3.34 8.33
C THR A 53 49.21 -4.40 9.27
N GLU A 54 50.53 -4.62 9.19
CA GLU A 54 51.32 -5.66 9.87
C GLU A 54 51.43 -5.50 11.41
N THR A 55 50.65 -4.62 12.05
CA THR A 55 50.87 -4.20 13.44
C THR A 55 49.88 -4.73 14.48
N TYR A 56 48.82 -5.44 14.10
CA TYR A 56 47.90 -6.06 15.06
C TYR A 56 47.63 -7.53 14.70
N GLY A 57 47.90 -8.42 15.67
CA GLY A 57 47.94 -9.87 15.50
C GLY A 57 46.66 -10.54 14.95
N PRO A 58 46.74 -11.84 14.63
CA PRO A 58 45.71 -12.53 13.86
C PRO A 58 44.47 -12.89 14.71
N TRP A 59 43.31 -12.91 14.03
CA TRP A 59 42.04 -13.57 14.39
C TRP A 59 40.88 -12.77 14.97
N LEU A 60 40.56 -11.60 14.40
CA LEU A 60 39.15 -11.23 14.22
C LEU A 60 38.95 -10.77 12.79
N ILE A 61 38.98 -11.72 11.85
CA ILE A 61 38.28 -11.52 10.57
C ILE A 61 36.80 -11.47 10.96
N THR A 62 36.27 -10.28 11.27
CA THR A 62 34.83 -10.08 11.39
C THR A 62 34.27 -10.21 9.97
N THR A 63 34.05 -11.45 9.53
CA THR A 63 33.44 -11.75 8.25
C THR A 63 32.02 -11.19 8.28
N LEU A 64 31.85 -9.98 7.76
CA LEU A 64 30.54 -9.36 7.66
C LEU A 64 29.74 -10.14 6.62
N LEU A 65 28.70 -10.82 7.10
CA LEU A 65 27.72 -11.50 6.27
C LEU A 65 27.03 -10.45 5.38
N GLN A 66 27.28 -10.54 4.08
CA GLN A 66 26.77 -9.61 3.09
C GLN A 66 25.42 -10.08 2.57
N MET A 67 24.38 -9.25 2.74
CA MET A 67 23.07 -9.52 2.16
C MET A 67 23.04 -9.24 0.64
N PHE A 68 22.20 -9.99 -0.09
CA PHE A 68 21.93 -9.74 -1.51
C PHE A 68 20.85 -8.67 -1.68
N THR A 69 21.01 -7.79 -2.66
CA THR A 69 19.96 -6.85 -3.04
C THR A 69 18.84 -7.58 -3.78
N LYS A 70 17.61 -7.42 -3.31
CA LYS A 70 16.40 -8.00 -3.90
C LYS A 70 15.28 -6.96 -3.95
N PRO A 71 15.27 -6.10 -4.98
CA PRO A 71 14.23 -5.10 -5.12
C PRO A 71 12.87 -5.76 -5.36
N LYS A 72 11.80 -5.17 -4.79
CA LYS A 72 10.42 -5.63 -4.98
C LYS A 72 9.62 -4.57 -5.73
N LYS A 73 8.64 -4.99 -6.52
CA LYS A 73 7.74 -4.10 -7.28
C LYS A 73 6.33 -4.22 -6.71
N TYR A 74 5.70 -3.09 -6.43
CA TYR A 74 4.32 -3.04 -5.94
C TYR A 74 3.43 -2.22 -6.87
N LEU A 75 2.16 -2.61 -6.95
CA LEU A 75 1.10 -1.75 -7.47
C LEU A 75 0.58 -0.90 -6.32
N VAL A 76 0.69 0.42 -6.47
CA VAL A 76 0.39 1.41 -5.43
C VAL A 76 -0.79 2.25 -5.89
N HIS A 77 -1.70 2.55 -4.98
CA HIS A 77 -2.83 3.42 -5.24
C HIS A 77 -2.42 4.88 -5.12
N ASP A 78 -2.61 5.62 -6.21
CA ASP A 78 -2.52 7.08 -6.27
C ASP A 78 -3.96 7.62 -6.45
N PRO A 79 -4.57 8.26 -5.44
CA PRO A 79 -5.96 8.70 -5.52
C PRO A 79 -6.24 9.75 -6.60
N ASN A 80 -5.26 10.65 -6.84
CA ASN A 80 -5.41 11.86 -7.63
C ASN A 80 -4.50 11.90 -8.87
N ASP A 81 -3.81 10.79 -9.19
CA ASP A 81 -2.92 10.67 -10.36
C ASP A 81 -1.82 11.76 -10.39
N SER A 82 -1.25 12.04 -9.21
CA SER A 82 -0.22 13.06 -8.99
C SER A 82 1.19 12.61 -9.40
N LEU A 83 1.43 11.30 -9.49
CA LEU A 83 2.77 10.77 -9.71
C LEU A 83 3.19 10.69 -11.18
N ARG A 84 4.50 10.83 -11.42
CA ARG A 84 5.17 10.69 -12.72
C ARG A 84 6.28 9.65 -12.62
N GLN A 85 6.71 9.16 -13.77
CA GLN A 85 7.80 8.19 -13.83
C GLN A 85 9.10 8.84 -13.34
N GLY A 86 9.82 8.14 -12.46
CA GLY A 86 11.07 8.61 -11.86
C GLY A 86 10.93 9.25 -10.49
N ASP A 87 9.72 9.60 -10.04
CA ASP A 87 9.52 10.19 -8.72
C ASP A 87 9.98 9.25 -7.59
N ILE A 88 10.53 9.84 -6.54
CA ILE A 88 10.83 9.15 -5.28
C ILE A 88 9.67 9.40 -4.32
N VAL A 89 9.06 8.33 -3.82
CA VAL A 89 7.82 8.39 -3.05
C VAL A 89 7.91 7.61 -1.75
N SER A 90 7.17 8.07 -0.74
CA SER A 90 6.86 7.28 0.45
C SER A 90 5.53 6.57 0.26
N ILE A 91 5.52 5.24 0.43
CA ILE A 91 4.32 4.41 0.33
C ILE A 91 4.04 3.70 1.65
N VAL A 92 2.75 3.53 1.95
CA VAL A 92 2.28 2.84 3.15
C VAL A 92 1.53 1.56 2.73
N PRO A 93 1.89 0.38 3.27
CA PRO A 93 1.16 -0.86 3.02
C PRO A 93 -0.13 -0.92 3.87
N GLY A 94 -0.94 -1.96 3.67
CA GLY A 94 -2.19 -2.18 4.42
C GLY A 94 -3.42 -1.58 3.72
N TRP A 95 -3.24 -0.69 2.74
CA TRP A 95 -4.34 -0.11 1.98
C TRP A 95 -4.82 -1.04 0.85
N ARG A 96 -5.72 -1.98 1.17
CA ARG A 96 -6.32 -2.89 0.20
C ARG A 96 -7.41 -2.18 -0.63
N ARG A 97 -7.11 -1.89 -1.91
CA ARG A 97 -8.09 -1.40 -2.92
C ARG A 97 -8.43 -2.42 -4.00
N SER A 98 -7.50 -3.29 -4.37
CA SER A 98 -7.67 -4.33 -5.39
C SER A 98 -6.83 -5.56 -5.02
N PRO A 99 -7.05 -6.76 -5.59
CA PRO A 99 -6.32 -7.99 -5.26
C PRO A 99 -4.80 -7.89 -5.21
N GLN A 100 -4.16 -7.07 -6.07
CA GLN A 100 -2.70 -6.85 -6.03
C GLN A 100 -2.30 -5.49 -5.44
N LYS A 101 -3.25 -4.54 -5.35
CA LYS A 101 -3.03 -3.18 -4.83
C LYS A 101 -3.27 -3.12 -3.32
N ARG A 102 -2.18 -3.22 -2.57
CA ARG A 102 -2.14 -3.25 -1.08
C ARG A 102 -1.41 -2.05 -0.46
N HIS A 103 -0.94 -1.12 -1.29
CA HIS A 103 -0.17 0.04 -0.87
C HIS A 103 -0.85 1.31 -1.36
N VAL A 104 -0.68 2.41 -0.62
CA VAL A 104 -1.11 3.76 -0.97
C VAL A 104 0.07 4.72 -0.91
N VAL A 105 0.05 5.75 -1.74
CA VAL A 105 1.04 6.83 -1.70
C VAL A 105 0.75 7.71 -0.49
N LYS A 106 1.78 8.03 0.30
CA LYS A 106 1.69 8.99 1.41
C LYS A 106 2.19 10.38 1.00
N SER A 107 3.37 10.45 0.41
CA SER A 107 3.98 11.71 -0.02
C SER A 107 5.01 11.51 -1.13
N ILE A 108 5.27 12.58 -1.88
CA ILE A 108 6.40 12.67 -2.82
C ILE A 108 7.60 13.18 -2.03
N ILE A 109 8.69 12.42 -2.07
CA ILE A 109 9.96 12.78 -1.40
C ILE A 109 10.78 13.67 -2.32
N ALA A 110 10.90 13.25 -3.58
CA ALA A 110 11.58 14.02 -4.62
C ALA A 110 10.78 13.90 -5.93
N PRO A 111 10.21 15.02 -6.42
CA PRO A 111 9.57 15.02 -7.74
C PRO A 111 10.63 14.90 -8.83
N HIS A 112 10.32 14.16 -9.88
CA HIS A 112 11.09 14.04 -11.10
C HIS A 112 10.35 14.74 -12.23
N SER A 113 11.06 15.47 -13.10
CA SER A 113 10.50 16.28 -14.20
C SER A 113 9.65 17.47 -13.74
N THR A 114 8.34 17.27 -13.52
CA THR A 114 7.39 18.34 -13.17
C THR A 114 7.48 18.70 -11.69
N PRO A 115 7.48 20.00 -11.33
CA PRO A 115 7.42 20.44 -9.94
C PRO A 115 6.19 19.89 -9.19
N ILE A 116 6.22 19.92 -7.86
CA ILE A 116 5.11 19.43 -7.03
C ILE A 116 3.88 20.33 -7.09
N GLU A 117 4.08 21.63 -7.38
CA GLU A 117 3.04 22.65 -7.44
C GLU A 117 2.09 22.45 -8.63
N ASP A 118 2.62 22.01 -9.77
CA ASP A 118 1.85 21.78 -10.99
C ASP A 118 1.03 20.47 -10.96
N ARG A 119 1.04 19.76 -9.83
CA ARG A 119 0.44 18.42 -9.68
C ARG A 119 -0.73 18.48 -8.71
N PRO A 120 -1.75 17.61 -8.91
CA PRO A 120 -2.83 17.51 -7.95
C PRO A 120 -2.30 17.02 -6.60
N SER A 121 -2.76 17.66 -5.51
CA SER A 121 -2.35 17.32 -4.15
C SER A 121 -2.71 15.87 -3.79
N ILE A 122 -1.84 15.21 -3.04
CA ILE A 122 -2.09 13.86 -2.53
C ILE A 122 -2.98 13.98 -1.29
N PRO A 123 -4.13 13.27 -1.23
CA PRO A 123 -4.99 13.28 -0.04
C PRO A 123 -4.27 12.70 1.17
N THR A 124 -4.54 13.26 2.35
CA THR A 124 -4.00 12.72 3.59
C THR A 124 -4.60 11.34 3.91
N ILE A 125 -3.92 10.57 4.76
CA ILE A 125 -4.42 9.24 5.16
C ILE A 125 -5.77 9.38 5.89
N GLU A 126 -5.94 10.44 6.67
CA GLU A 126 -7.17 10.74 7.39
C GLU A 126 -8.33 11.02 6.42
N GLU A 127 -8.11 11.86 5.41
CA GLU A 127 -9.09 12.09 4.33
C GLU A 127 -9.45 10.80 3.60
N LEU A 128 -8.47 9.93 3.32
CA LEU A 128 -8.72 8.65 2.68
C LEU A 128 -9.57 7.71 3.54
N VAL A 129 -9.33 7.69 4.85
CA VAL A 129 -10.13 6.93 5.81
C VAL A 129 -11.54 7.51 5.90
N ALA A 130 -11.68 8.84 6.00
CA ALA A 130 -12.96 9.53 6.05
C ALA A 130 -13.80 9.29 4.77
N ALA A 131 -13.18 9.39 3.59
CA ALA A 131 -13.85 9.06 2.34
C ALA A 131 -14.33 7.60 2.31
N ARG A 132 -13.57 6.69 2.92
CA ARG A 132 -13.93 5.27 3.02
C ARG A 132 -15.05 5.02 4.03
N THR A 133 -15.10 5.74 5.15
CA THR A 133 -16.19 5.64 6.13
C THR A 133 -17.48 6.18 5.54
N GLN A 134 -17.43 7.33 4.85
CA GLN A 134 -18.58 7.90 4.14
C GLN A 134 -19.14 6.95 3.06
N MET A 135 -18.26 6.35 2.24
CA MET A 135 -18.69 5.34 1.25
C MET A 135 -19.33 4.10 1.90
N LYS A 136 -18.93 3.77 3.13
CA LYS A 136 -19.52 2.66 3.88
C LYS A 136 -20.87 3.05 4.47
N GLU A 137 -20.97 4.22 5.09
CA GLU A 137 -22.19 4.77 5.68
C GLU A 137 -23.29 4.91 4.63
N THR A 138 -22.98 5.50 3.48
CA THR A 138 -23.91 5.60 2.34
C THR A 138 -24.38 4.23 1.84
N LYS A 139 -23.47 3.25 1.77
CA LYS A 139 -23.81 1.88 1.39
C LYS A 139 -24.71 1.20 2.42
N ASP A 140 -24.46 1.43 3.71
CA ASP A 140 -25.22 0.84 4.80
C ASP A 140 -26.60 1.50 4.95
N ALA A 141 -26.72 2.82 4.74
CA ALA A 141 -27.99 3.54 4.64
C ALA A 141 -28.87 2.98 3.52
N ARG A 142 -28.33 2.88 2.30
CA ARG A 142 -29.03 2.25 1.16
C ARG A 142 -29.48 0.81 1.43
N ARG A 143 -28.71 0.06 2.23
CA ARG A 143 -29.08 -1.31 2.63
C ARG A 143 -30.16 -1.33 3.71
N ALA A 144 -30.18 -0.34 4.60
CA ALA A 144 -31.20 -0.18 5.62
C ALA A 144 -32.55 0.17 4.98
N GLU A 145 -32.59 1.14 4.06
CA GLU A 145 -33.78 1.50 3.27
C GLU A 145 -34.34 0.27 2.54
N ARG A 146 -33.50 -0.47 1.81
CA ARG A 146 -33.94 -1.70 1.14
C ARG A 146 -34.54 -2.73 2.11
N ARG A 147 -33.98 -2.86 3.31
CA ARG A 147 -34.50 -3.80 4.33
C ARG A 147 -35.83 -3.31 4.89
N HIS A 148 -35.96 -2.00 5.08
CA HIS A 148 -37.19 -1.34 5.51
C HIS A 148 -38.30 -1.60 4.48
N ASP A 149 -38.06 -1.30 3.20
CA ASP A 149 -38.99 -1.57 2.10
C ASP A 149 -39.42 -3.04 2.04
N ILE A 150 -38.50 -3.98 2.23
CA ILE A 150 -38.81 -5.42 2.23
C ILE A 150 -39.70 -5.79 3.43
N THR A 151 -39.47 -5.18 4.59
CA THR A 151 -40.22 -5.46 5.82
C THR A 151 -41.62 -4.86 5.76
N GLU A 152 -41.74 -3.64 5.23
CA GLU A 152 -43.01 -2.92 5.15
C GLU A 152 -43.85 -3.31 3.95
N ARG A 153 -43.26 -3.90 2.90
CA ARG A 153 -44.03 -4.41 1.77
C ARG A 153 -44.96 -5.52 2.29
N PRO A 154 -46.29 -5.32 2.28
CA PRO A 154 -47.21 -6.34 2.74
C PRO A 154 -47.01 -7.59 1.90
N ALA A 155 -47.02 -8.76 2.56
CA ALA A 155 -47.03 -10.03 1.85
C ALA A 155 -48.15 -9.98 0.82
N ALA A 156 -47.82 -10.17 -0.46
CA ALA A 156 -48.81 -10.14 -1.53
C ALA A 156 -49.98 -11.03 -1.10
N ALA A 157 -51.17 -10.44 -0.99
CA ALA A 157 -52.36 -11.15 -0.55
C ALA A 157 -52.49 -12.43 -1.40
N PRO A 158 -52.76 -13.59 -0.79
CA PRO A 158 -52.99 -14.82 -1.54
C PRO A 158 -54.04 -14.53 -2.61
N GLN A 159 -53.72 -14.82 -3.87
CA GLN A 159 -54.66 -14.65 -4.97
C GLN A 159 -55.90 -15.49 -4.65
N PRO A 160 -57.13 -14.96 -4.84
CA PRO A 160 -58.33 -15.74 -4.61
C PRO A 160 -58.28 -16.99 -5.49
N GLU A 161 -58.41 -18.15 -4.86
CA GLU A 161 -58.54 -19.44 -5.53
C GLU A 161 -59.81 -19.36 -6.40
N VAL A 162 -59.63 -19.49 -7.72
CA VAL A 162 -60.74 -19.42 -8.68
C VAL A 162 -61.33 -20.83 -8.76
N ASP A 163 -62.52 -21.00 -8.19
CA ASP A 163 -63.37 -22.20 -8.30
C ASP A 163 -63.98 -22.36 -9.71
#